data_AF-A0A914UE30-F1
#
_entry.id   AF-A0A914UE30-F1
#
_cell.length_a   1.000
_cell.length_b   1.000
_cell.length_c   1.000
_cell.angle_alpha   90.00
_cell.angle_beta   90.00
_cell.angle_gamma   90.00
#
_symmetry.space_group_name_H-M   'P 1'
#
loop_
_entity.id
_entity.type
_entity.pdbx_description
1 polymer ?
#
loop_
_entity_poly.entity_id
_entity_poly.type
_entity_poly.pdbx_seq_one_letter_code
_entity_poly.pdbx_strand_id
1 'polypeptide(L)'
;MFEGFAKQPTDYYFRPYHLYNIKHLIPWKEMCLKTGKANIEESLKIYERFSLLFKHSCHFSFNFLTSLTHDDSSNLNAIDEKMRTILEKFIANNVAENTVLVIMGDHGNRIGDIQHSFVGRIEERMPLFSIYLPQKFHQLFPDNVKNLEF
;
A
#
# COMPACT_ATOMS: atom_id res chain seq x y z
N MET A 1 11.33 0.86 24.92
CA MET A 1 11.62 1.25 23.52
C MET A 1 11.52 -0.02 22.70
N PHE A 2 10.73 -0.04 21.62
CA PHE A 2 10.64 -1.25 20.80
C PHE A 2 11.92 -1.37 19.96
N GLU A 3 12.73 -2.39 20.26
CA GLU A 3 13.85 -2.76 19.42
C GLU A 3 13.28 -3.45 18.19
N GLY A 4 13.50 -2.88 17.00
CA GLY A 4 13.06 -3.45 15.75
C GLY A 4 13.71 -4.82 15.48
N PHE A 5 13.60 -5.32 14.25
CA PHE A 5 14.18 -6.62 13.92
C PHE A 5 15.73 -6.57 13.92
N ALA A 6 16.36 -7.39 14.76
CA ALA A 6 17.83 -7.52 14.82
C ALA A 6 18.43 -8.21 13.58
N LYS A 7 17.65 -9.05 12.90
CA LYS A 7 17.99 -9.71 11.63
C LYS A 7 16.89 -9.40 10.62
N GLN A 8 17.22 -9.51 9.34
CA GLN A 8 16.25 -9.34 8.26
C GLN A 8 15.06 -10.31 8.44
N PRO A 9 13.80 -9.80 8.53
CA PRO A 9 12.63 -10.63 8.86
C PRO A 9 11.94 -11.28 7.65
N THR A 10 12.29 -10.89 6.42
CA THR A 10 11.65 -11.34 5.17
C THR A 10 12.70 -11.55 4.08
N ASP A 11 12.43 -12.39 3.07
CA ASP A 11 13.37 -12.63 1.97
C ASP A 11 13.68 -11.35 1.18
N TYR A 12 12.65 -10.53 0.96
CA TYR A 12 12.74 -9.22 0.34
C TYR A 12 12.42 -8.15 1.39
N TYR A 13 13.45 -7.52 1.94
CA TYR A 13 13.31 -6.52 2.99
C TYR A 13 13.79 -5.14 2.54
N PHE A 14 12.86 -4.24 2.25
CA PHE A 14 13.15 -2.94 1.63
C PHE A 14 13.69 -1.87 2.59
N ARG A 15 13.74 -2.13 3.89
CA ARG A 15 14.19 -1.13 4.88
C ARG A 15 15.59 -0.56 4.59
N PRO A 16 16.64 -1.35 4.28
CA PRO A 16 17.96 -0.78 4.01
C PRO A 16 17.96 0.18 2.82
N TYR A 17 17.24 -0.16 1.75
CA TYR A 17 17.06 0.71 0.58
C TYR A 17 16.31 2.00 0.95
N HIS A 18 15.21 1.89 1.69
CA HIS A 18 14.44 3.04 2.17
C HIS A 18 15.30 3.97 3.05
N LEU A 19 16.06 3.42 4.00
CA LEU A 19 16.95 4.19 4.88
C LEU A 19 18.08 4.90 4.10
N TYR A 20 18.61 4.26 3.05
CA TYR A 20 19.58 4.91 2.18
C TYR A 20 18.95 6.09 1.42
N ASN A 21 17.76 5.89 0.84
CA ASN A 21 17.07 6.93 0.08
C ASN A 21 16.73 8.15 0.93
N ILE A 22 16.14 7.96 2.11
CA ILE A 22 15.79 9.09 3.01
C ILE A 22 17.03 9.87 3.48
N LYS A 23 18.20 9.22 3.56
CA LYS A 23 19.43 9.85 4.04
C LYS A 23 20.18 10.58 2.92
N HIS A 24 20.09 10.10 1.68
CA HIS A 24 20.98 10.54 0.60
C HIS A 24 20.28 11.14 -0.61
N LEU A 25 19.03 10.74 -0.89
CA LEU A 25 18.33 11.07 -2.14
C LEU A 25 17.13 11.98 -1.95
N ILE A 26 16.55 12.00 -0.75
CA ILE A 26 15.40 12.82 -0.40
C ILE A 26 15.90 14.02 0.42
N PRO A 27 15.68 15.25 -0.02
CA PRO A 27 16.00 16.42 0.79
C PRO A 27 15.19 16.43 2.09
N TRP A 28 15.73 17.10 3.11
CA TRP A 28 15.13 17.10 4.45
C TRP A 28 13.70 17.67 4.42
N LYS A 29 12.71 16.93 4.95
CA LYS A 29 11.26 17.24 4.92
C LYS A 29 10.61 17.24 3.52
N GLU A 30 11.28 16.73 2.49
CA GLU A 30 10.67 16.59 1.17
C GLU A 30 10.06 15.21 0.96
N MET A 31 9.08 15.17 0.08
CA MET A 31 8.35 13.96 -0.32
C MET A 31 8.79 13.46 -1.70
N CYS A 32 9.65 14.24 -2.36
CA CYS A 32 10.14 14.02 -3.70
C CYS A 32 11.65 13.73 -3.70
N LEU A 33 12.07 12.95 -4.69
CA LEU A 33 13.48 12.81 -5.05
C LEU A 33 13.96 14.10 -5.72
N LYS A 34 15.28 14.30 -5.80
CA LYS A 34 15.89 15.42 -6.57
C LYS A 34 15.43 15.50 -8.04
N THR A 35 14.87 14.42 -8.57
CA THR A 35 14.30 14.34 -9.92
C THR A 35 12.88 14.89 -10.03
N GLY A 36 12.27 15.30 -8.91
CA GLY A 36 10.87 15.76 -8.83
C GLY A 36 9.83 14.65 -8.68
N LYS A 37 10.24 13.37 -8.74
CA LYS A 37 9.31 12.23 -8.56
C LYS A 37 9.01 11.99 -7.09
N ALA A 38 7.78 11.63 -6.77
CA ALA A 38 7.42 11.27 -5.40
C ALA A 38 8.18 9.99 -4.98
N ASN A 39 8.83 10.00 -3.81
CA ASN A 39 9.66 8.88 -3.36
C ASN A 39 8.85 7.57 -3.23
N ILE A 40 7.56 7.68 -2.89
CA ILE A 40 6.64 6.55 -2.80
C ILE A 40 6.49 5.78 -4.13
N GLU A 41 6.73 6.42 -5.28
CA GLU A 41 6.68 5.75 -6.58
C GLU A 41 7.71 4.62 -6.68
N GLU A 42 8.87 4.76 -6.05
CA GLU A 42 9.89 3.69 -6.06
C GLU A 42 9.41 2.48 -5.27
N SER A 43 8.74 2.69 -4.12
CA SER A 43 8.10 1.61 -3.36
C SER A 43 7.00 0.92 -4.18
N LEU A 44 6.20 1.69 -4.92
CA LEU A 44 5.14 1.15 -5.79
C LEU A 44 5.71 0.36 -6.98
N LYS A 45 6.81 0.81 -7.59
CA LYS A 45 7.51 0.05 -8.67
C LYS A 45 8.07 -1.26 -8.16
N ILE A 46 8.64 -1.25 -6.95
CA ILE A 46 9.14 -2.43 -6.28
C ILE A 46 8.00 -3.43 -6.05
N TYR A 47 6.87 -2.96 -5.51
CA TYR A 47 5.67 -3.78 -5.31
C TYR A 47 5.16 -4.36 -6.64
N GLU A 48 5.01 -3.53 -7.67
CA GLU A 48 4.60 -3.95 -9.01
C GLU A 48 5.52 -5.07 -9.55
N ARG A 49 6.83 -4.87 -9.49
CA ARG A 49 7.83 -5.84 -9.97
C ARG A 49 7.80 -7.14 -9.18
N PHE A 50 7.68 -7.06 -7.86
CA PHE A 50 7.61 -8.22 -6.97
C PHE A 50 6.39 -9.08 -7.34
N SER A 51 5.21 -8.47 -7.42
CA SER A 51 3.96 -9.19 -7.72
C SER A 51 3.96 -9.82 -9.11
N LEU A 52 4.58 -9.16 -10.10
CA LEU A 52 4.76 -9.73 -11.44
C LEU A 52 5.74 -10.90 -11.47
N LEU A 53 6.86 -10.80 -10.75
CA LEU A 53 7.91 -11.82 -10.73
C LEU A 53 7.46 -13.09 -10.01
N PHE A 54 6.74 -12.96 -8.91
CA PHE A 54 6.33 -14.07 -8.04
C PHE A 54 4.91 -14.56 -8.28
N LYS A 55 4.24 -14.15 -9.36
CA LYS A 55 2.83 -14.55 -9.64
C LYS A 55 2.59 -16.07 -9.74
N HIS A 56 3.65 -16.86 -9.92
CA HIS A 56 3.60 -18.33 -9.97
C HIS A 56 4.21 -19.01 -8.74
N SER A 57 4.51 -18.25 -7.69
CA SER A 57 5.09 -18.74 -6.43
C SER A 57 4.20 -18.33 -5.26
N CYS A 58 4.06 -19.20 -4.26
CA CYS A 58 3.39 -18.82 -3.01
C CYS A 58 4.21 -17.73 -2.31
N HIS A 59 3.61 -16.58 -2.08
CA HIS A 59 4.29 -15.45 -1.44
C HIS A 59 3.31 -14.64 -0.60
N PHE A 60 3.87 -13.88 0.35
CA PHE A 60 3.15 -12.89 1.14
C PHE A 60 3.88 -11.55 1.01
N SER A 61 3.14 -10.49 0.72
CA SER A 61 3.68 -9.13 0.55
C SER A 61 2.92 -8.17 1.45
N PHE A 62 3.65 -7.45 2.29
CA PHE A 62 3.11 -6.42 3.17
C PHE A 62 3.82 -5.10 2.90
N ASN A 63 3.07 -4.10 2.43
CA ASN A 63 3.60 -2.79 2.06
C ASN A 63 2.91 -1.70 2.88
N PHE A 64 3.62 -1.13 3.84
CA PHE A 64 3.10 -0.04 4.67
C PHE A 64 3.68 1.30 4.21
N LEU A 65 2.89 2.06 3.45
CA LEU A 65 3.30 3.29 2.79
C LEU A 65 2.77 4.51 3.56
N THR A 66 3.61 5.14 4.37
CA THR A 66 3.16 6.22 5.27
C THR A 66 3.53 7.62 4.77
N SER A 67 4.76 7.78 4.26
CA SER A 67 5.38 9.10 4.05
C SER A 67 4.57 10.11 3.21
N LEU A 68 3.76 9.65 2.25
CA LEU A 68 3.05 10.56 1.35
C LEU A 68 1.81 11.19 1.99
N THR A 69 1.05 10.42 2.75
CA THR A 69 -0.28 10.82 3.20
C THR A 69 -0.38 11.03 4.71
N HIS A 70 0.69 10.72 5.46
CA HIS A 70 0.66 10.74 6.92
C HIS A 70 0.29 12.12 7.49
N ASP A 71 0.91 13.19 7.00
CA ASP A 71 0.71 14.55 7.53
C ASP A 71 -0.29 15.38 6.71
N ASP A 72 -0.57 14.98 5.46
CA ASP A 72 -1.55 15.62 4.58
C ASP A 72 -2.17 14.57 3.65
N SER A 73 -3.45 14.26 3.91
CA SER A 73 -4.22 13.30 3.12
C SER A 73 -4.46 13.74 1.68
N SER A 74 -4.35 15.05 1.39
CA SER A 74 -4.59 15.61 0.05
C SER A 74 -3.59 15.07 -0.97
N ASN A 75 -2.39 14.66 -0.52
CA ASN A 75 -1.36 14.06 -1.36
C ASN A 75 -1.71 12.67 -1.90
N LEU A 76 -2.80 12.05 -1.44
CA LEU A 76 -3.25 10.75 -1.94
C LEU A 76 -3.51 10.79 -3.46
N ASN A 77 -3.97 11.93 -3.97
CA ASN A 77 -4.20 12.14 -5.40
C ASN A 77 -2.94 11.88 -6.26
N ALA A 78 -1.74 12.07 -5.71
CA ALA A 78 -0.49 11.92 -6.44
C ALA A 78 -0.16 10.45 -6.76
N ILE A 79 -0.79 9.49 -6.07
CA ILE A 79 -0.56 8.05 -6.29
C ILE A 79 -1.78 7.29 -6.80
N ASP A 80 -2.96 7.92 -6.82
CA ASP A 80 -4.21 7.26 -7.20
C ASP A 80 -4.15 6.63 -8.60
N GLU A 81 -3.79 7.44 -9.61
CA GLU A 81 -3.61 7.00 -11.00
C GLU A 81 -2.55 5.89 -11.13
N LYS A 82 -1.47 5.99 -10.35
CA LYS A 82 -0.40 4.99 -10.35
C LYS A 82 -0.87 3.66 -9.76
N MET A 83 -1.63 3.70 -8.67
CA MET A 83 -2.23 2.52 -8.05
C MET A 83 -3.22 1.86 -9.00
N ARG A 84 -4.11 2.64 -9.64
CA ARG A 84 -5.01 2.13 -10.68
C ARG A 84 -4.25 1.39 -11.77
N THR A 85 -3.22 2.03 -12.34
CA THR A 85 -2.38 1.43 -13.39
C THR A 85 -1.75 0.10 -12.94
N ILE A 86 -1.29 0.00 -11.69
CA ILE A 86 -0.70 -1.25 -11.15
C ILE A 86 -1.77 -2.35 -11.06
N LEU A 87 -2.96 -2.03 -10.56
CA LEU A 87 -4.06 -3.00 -10.46
C LEU A 87 -4.52 -3.49 -11.83
N GLU A 88 -4.66 -2.58 -12.81
CA GLU A 88 -4.96 -2.94 -14.20
C GLU A 88 -3.90 -3.87 -14.79
N LYS A 89 -2.62 -3.59 -14.54
CA LYS A 89 -1.52 -4.47 -14.94
C LYS A 89 -1.59 -5.84 -14.26
N PHE A 90 -1.98 -5.91 -13.00
CA PHE A 90 -2.14 -7.18 -12.30
C PHE A 90 -3.24 -8.04 -12.91
N ILE A 91 -4.35 -7.43 -13.30
CA ILE A 91 -5.43 -8.10 -14.03
C ILE A 91 -4.92 -8.56 -15.40
N ALA A 92 -4.33 -7.65 -16.19
CA ALA A 92 -3.84 -7.93 -17.54
C ALA A 92 -2.72 -9.00 -17.62
N ASN A 93 -1.99 -9.21 -16.53
CA ASN A 93 -0.88 -10.17 -16.47
C ASN A 93 -1.19 -11.42 -15.62
N ASN A 94 -2.47 -11.63 -15.28
CA ASN A 94 -2.97 -12.76 -14.49
C ASN A 94 -2.35 -12.89 -13.09
N VAL A 95 -1.84 -11.78 -12.53
CA VAL A 95 -1.36 -11.74 -11.13
C VAL A 95 -2.54 -11.95 -10.18
N ALA A 96 -3.67 -11.31 -10.47
CA ALA A 96 -4.88 -11.35 -9.65
C ALA A 96 -5.62 -12.71 -9.70
N GLU A 97 -5.26 -13.63 -10.61
CA GLU A 97 -5.93 -14.93 -10.73
C GLU A 97 -5.69 -15.89 -9.56
N ASN A 98 -4.57 -15.73 -8.86
CA ASN A 98 -4.17 -16.58 -7.74
C ASN A 98 -3.71 -15.77 -6.53
N THR A 99 -4.02 -14.47 -6.49
CA THR A 99 -3.56 -13.55 -5.44
C THR A 99 -4.75 -12.82 -4.82
N VAL A 100 -4.87 -12.90 -3.49
CA VAL A 100 -5.78 -12.05 -2.73
C VAL A 100 -5.11 -10.69 -2.55
N LEU A 101 -5.79 -9.61 -2.95
CA LEU A 101 -5.29 -8.25 -2.76
C LEU A 101 -6.09 -7.58 -1.66
N VAL A 102 -5.38 -6.96 -0.70
CA VAL A 102 -6.00 -6.15 0.35
C VAL A 102 -5.42 -4.75 0.25
N ILE A 103 -6.29 -3.75 0.13
CA ILE A 103 -5.93 -2.34 0.17
C ILE A 103 -6.63 -1.74 1.38
N MET A 104 -5.83 -1.22 2.32
CA MET A 104 -6.38 -0.66 3.55
C MET A 104 -5.59 0.54 4.06
N GLY A 105 -6.29 1.43 4.77
CA GLY A 105 -5.69 2.40 5.68
C GLY A 105 -5.65 1.86 7.10
N ASP A 106 -4.64 2.26 7.90
CA ASP A 106 -4.60 1.99 9.33
C ASP A 106 -5.55 2.91 10.12
N HIS A 107 -5.78 4.13 9.60
CA HIS A 107 -6.77 5.08 10.09
C HIS A 107 -7.24 6.02 8.95
N GLY A 108 -8.36 6.72 9.12
CA GLY A 108 -8.77 7.82 8.25
C GLY A 108 -8.04 9.13 8.59
N ASN A 109 -8.41 10.26 8.00
CA ASN A 109 -7.70 11.52 8.27
C ASN A 109 -7.90 11.98 9.73
N ARG A 110 -6.80 12.04 10.48
CA ARG A 110 -6.74 12.51 11.88
C ARG A 110 -5.82 13.72 12.07
N ILE A 111 -5.37 14.34 10.99
CA ILE A 111 -4.41 15.44 11.02
C ILE A 111 -5.10 16.74 10.58
N GLY A 112 -4.76 17.83 11.25
CA GLY A 112 -5.30 19.17 11.00
C GLY A 112 -6.68 19.40 11.62
N ASP A 113 -7.24 20.58 11.36
CA ASP A 113 -8.45 21.06 12.05
C ASP A 113 -9.71 20.24 11.76
N ILE A 114 -9.72 19.49 10.64
CA ILE A 114 -10.86 18.66 10.24
C ILE A 114 -11.23 17.64 11.32
N GLN A 115 -10.26 17.13 12.08
CA GLN A 115 -10.49 16.15 13.16
C GLN A 115 -11.44 16.67 14.26
N HIS A 116 -11.55 18.00 14.42
CA HIS A 116 -12.42 18.62 15.42
C HIS A 116 -13.88 18.75 14.94
N SER A 117 -14.12 18.57 13.64
CA SER A 117 -15.47 18.57 13.08
C SER A 117 -16.18 17.23 13.29
N PHE A 118 -17.51 17.24 13.23
CA PHE A 118 -18.30 16.01 13.27
C PHE A 118 -17.93 15.07 12.11
N VAL A 119 -17.80 15.61 10.89
CA VAL A 119 -17.44 14.84 9.69
C VAL A 119 -16.05 14.24 9.83
N GLY A 120 -15.05 15.01 10.27
CA GLY A 120 -13.69 14.50 10.44
C GLY A 120 -13.59 13.36 11.46
N ARG A 121 -14.40 13.37 12.53
CA ARG A 121 -14.47 12.22 13.46
C ARG A 121 -15.07 10.97 12.83
N ILE A 122 -15.97 11.11 11.87
CA ILE A 122 -16.49 9.98 11.10
C ILE A 122 -15.40 9.49 10.14
N GLU A 123 -14.84 10.37 9.33
CA GLU A 123 -13.79 10.05 8.35
C GLU A 123 -12.57 9.38 9.01
N GLU A 124 -12.11 9.87 10.16
CA GLU A 124 -11.03 9.27 10.97
C GLU A 124 -11.27 7.76 11.24
N ARG A 125 -12.53 7.36 11.46
CA ARG A 125 -12.94 6.00 11.81
C ARG A 125 -13.35 5.16 10.60
N MET A 126 -13.29 5.72 9.39
CA MET A 126 -13.65 5.05 8.15
C MET A 126 -12.45 4.97 7.19
N PRO A 127 -11.33 4.33 7.58
CA PRO A 127 -10.30 4.02 6.59
C PRO A 127 -10.87 3.12 5.50
N LEU A 128 -10.36 3.26 4.27
CA LEU A 128 -10.63 2.29 3.22
C LEU A 128 -10.20 0.89 3.71
N PHE A 129 -11.04 -0.11 3.48
CA PHE A 129 -10.71 -1.51 3.64
C PHE A 129 -11.36 -2.29 2.50
N SER A 130 -10.56 -2.68 1.52
CA SER A 130 -11.02 -3.38 0.32
C SER A 130 -10.26 -4.68 0.14
N ILE A 131 -11.00 -5.75 -0.12
CA ILE A 131 -10.47 -7.08 -0.40
C ILE A 131 -10.90 -7.47 -1.81
N TYR A 132 -9.94 -7.84 -2.65
CA TYR A 132 -10.18 -8.51 -3.92
C TYR A 132 -9.79 -9.98 -3.77
N LEU A 133 -10.75 -10.87 -4.03
CA LEU A 133 -10.53 -12.30 -4.08
C LEU A 133 -10.45 -12.76 -5.53
N PRO A 134 -9.56 -13.72 -5.86
CA PRO A 134 -9.51 -14.29 -7.19
C PRO A 134 -10.83 -14.94 -7.60
N GLN A 135 -11.22 -14.84 -8.88
CA GLN A 135 -12.47 -15.42 -9.38
C GLN A 135 -12.61 -16.92 -9.09
N LYS A 136 -11.49 -17.67 -9.15
CA LYS A 136 -11.45 -19.10 -8.78
C LYS A 136 -11.84 -19.33 -7.32
N PHE A 137 -11.49 -18.42 -6.41
CA PHE A 137 -11.89 -18.49 -5.00
C PHE A 137 -13.40 -18.30 -4.85
N HIS A 138 -14.01 -17.37 -5.59
CA HIS A 138 -15.47 -17.19 -5.59
C HIS A 138 -16.22 -18.45 -6.04
N GLN A 139 -15.70 -19.14 -7.05
CA GLN A 139 -16.32 -20.36 -7.58
C GLN A 139 -16.18 -21.55 -6.62
N LEU A 140 -15.03 -21.68 -5.97
CA LEU A 140 -14.73 -22.81 -5.09
C LEU A 140 -15.29 -22.64 -3.67
N PHE A 141 -15.40 -21.40 -3.18
CA PHE A 141 -15.76 -21.09 -1.79
C PHE A 141 -16.85 -20.00 -1.68
N PRO A 142 -18.02 -20.18 -2.32
CA PRO A 142 -19.06 -19.15 -2.36
C PRO A 142 -19.57 -18.75 -0.97
N ASP A 143 -19.66 -19.69 -0.02
CA ASP A 143 -20.12 -19.37 1.34
C ASP A 143 -19.09 -18.57 2.15
N ASN A 144 -17.80 -18.78 1.90
CA ASN A 144 -16.75 -17.97 2.52
C ASN A 144 -16.75 -16.54 1.98
N VAL A 145 -17.04 -16.36 0.69
CA VAL A 145 -17.18 -15.03 0.08
C VAL A 145 -18.33 -14.26 0.71
N LYS A 146 -19.48 -14.89 0.93
CA LYS A 146 -20.64 -14.23 1.59
C LYS A 146 -20.30 -13.67 2.96
N ASN A 147 -19.36 -14.26 3.69
CA ASN A 147 -18.93 -13.76 5.00
C ASN A 147 -18.13 -12.44 4.93
N LEU A 148 -17.72 -12.02 3.72
CA LEU A 148 -16.98 -10.77 3.47
C LEU A 148 -17.85 -9.70 2.82
N GLU A 149 -19.11 -10.01 2.53
CA GLU A 149 -20.11 -9.05 2.07
C GLU A 149 -20.71 -8.38 3.32
N PHE A 150 -20.54 -7.06 3.45
CA PHE A 150 -21.02 -6.25 4.58
C PHE A 150 -22.37 -5.59 4.28
#